data_AF-A0A6B9YTZ0-F1
#
_entry.id   AF-A0A6B9YTZ0-F1
#
_cell.length_a   1.000
_cell.length_b   1.000
_cell.length_c   1.000
_cell.angle_alpha   90.00
_cell.angle_beta   90.00
_cell.angle_gamma   90.00
#
_symmetry.space_group_name_H-M   'P 1'
#
loop_
_entity.id
_entity.type
_entity.pdbx_description
1 polymer ?
#
loop_
_entity_poly.entity_id
_entity_poly.type
_entity_poly.pdbx_seq_one_letter_code
_entity_poly.pdbx_strand_id
1 'polypeptide(L)'
;MDGGTDLRLTTTLGAGAHAVTATFSGDANYLASTTSSGVSITVASTDFTIASTGASSQTVIPGGTANFTYVLTPTSGAYPGPVTFTVSGLPTGATYTLSPNTVASNAGPQQVKLTIQAPSSTAGISTQNRGWVLAILLLPFAGARRLRSTSKKMAGTLYILLAVCFCIGMTGCGSGNGFLIQSPRDYAVTITASSGTISHASTVNLNAQ
;
A
#
# COMPACT_ATOMS: atom_id res chain seq x y z
N MET A 1 -40.45 7.14 -58.60
CA MET A 1 -39.81 8.03 -57.61
C MET A 1 -39.92 7.28 -56.31
N ASP A 2 -38.88 6.52 -55.98
CA ASP A 2 -38.93 5.54 -54.90
C ASP A 2 -38.60 6.29 -53.61
N GLY A 3 -39.66 6.77 -52.95
CA GLY A 3 -39.56 7.53 -51.71
C GLY A 3 -39.17 6.62 -50.55
N GLY A 4 -37.87 6.32 -50.43
CA GLY A 4 -37.33 5.67 -49.24
C GLY A 4 -37.43 6.61 -48.05
N THR A 5 -38.30 6.31 -47.09
CA THR A 5 -38.34 6.98 -45.79
C THR A 5 -37.22 6.44 -44.92
N ASP A 6 -36.23 7.28 -44.59
CA ASP A 6 -35.18 6.95 -43.64
C ASP A 6 -35.67 7.16 -42.19
N LEU A 7 -35.52 6.15 -41.33
CA LEU A 7 -35.91 6.20 -39.91
C LEU A 7 -34.64 6.13 -39.06
N ARG A 8 -34.28 7.25 -38.43
CA ARG A 8 -33.10 7.34 -37.56
C ARG A 8 -33.49 7.26 -36.10
N LEU A 9 -33.11 6.17 -35.43
CA LEU A 9 -33.18 6.04 -33.97
C LEU A 9 -31.81 6.35 -33.36
N THR A 10 -31.75 7.20 -32.34
CA THR A 10 -30.52 7.48 -31.59
C THR A 10 -30.74 7.15 -30.12
N THR A 11 -30.18 6.03 -29.67
CA THR A 11 -30.27 5.53 -28.30
C THR A 11 -28.91 5.10 -27.81
N THR A 12 -28.60 5.33 -26.54
CA THR A 12 -27.40 4.80 -25.89
C THR A 12 -27.69 3.38 -25.41
N LEU A 13 -27.01 2.38 -25.99
CA LEU A 13 -27.12 0.99 -25.59
C LEU A 13 -26.02 0.67 -24.56
N GLY A 14 -26.37 -0.04 -23.48
CA GLY A 14 -25.39 -0.60 -22.55
C GLY A 14 -24.62 -1.76 -23.18
N ALA A 15 -23.59 -2.25 -22.49
CA ALA A 15 -22.83 -3.41 -22.93
C ALA A 15 -23.73 -4.65 -23.08
N GLY A 16 -23.50 -5.46 -24.12
CA GLY A 16 -24.28 -6.66 -24.41
C GLY A 16 -24.83 -6.72 -25.83
N ALA A 17 -25.51 -7.82 -26.13
CA ALA A 17 -26.16 -8.04 -27.41
C ALA A 17 -27.59 -7.49 -27.39
N HIS A 18 -27.91 -6.63 -28.36
CA HIS A 18 -29.21 -6.01 -28.53
C HIS A 18 -29.77 -6.36 -29.90
N ALA A 19 -31.06 -6.71 -29.96
CA ALA A 19 -31.75 -7.00 -31.22
C ALA A 19 -32.57 -5.78 -31.64
N VAL A 20 -32.28 -5.23 -32.82
CA VAL A 20 -33.07 -4.17 -33.43
C VAL A 20 -34.03 -4.79 -34.43
N THR A 21 -35.33 -4.58 -34.24
CA THR A 21 -36.37 -5.02 -35.16
C THR A 21 -37.15 -3.83 -35.70
N ALA A 22 -37.51 -3.88 -36.98
CA ALA A 22 -38.41 -2.92 -37.59
C ALA A 22 -39.81 -3.51 -37.67
N THR A 23 -40.82 -2.71 -37.30
CA THR A 23 -42.23 -3.06 -37.51
C THR A 23 -42.87 -1.97 -38.35
N PHE A 24 -43.64 -2.38 -39.36
CA PHE A 24 -44.37 -1.50 -40.24
C PHE A 24 -45.86 -1.77 -40.03
N SER A 25 -46.61 -0.73 -39.63
CA SER A 25 -48.03 -0.86 -39.29
C SER A 25 -48.95 -0.98 -40.52
N GLY A 26 -48.41 -0.89 -41.73
CA GLY A 26 -49.19 -0.79 -42.95
C GLY A 26 -49.60 0.66 -43.25
N ASP A 27 -49.97 0.91 -44.49
CA ASP A 27 -50.57 2.15 -44.96
C ASP A 27 -51.69 1.86 -45.99
N ALA A 28 -52.19 2.88 -46.70
CA ALA A 28 -53.25 2.73 -47.69
C ALA A 28 -52.85 1.87 -48.91
N ASN A 29 -51.55 1.70 -49.15
CA ASN A 29 -50.99 1.03 -50.32
C ASN A 29 -50.30 -0.31 -49.98
N TYR A 30 -49.80 -0.47 -48.75
CA TYR A 30 -49.02 -1.64 -48.32
C TYR A 30 -49.56 -2.25 -47.02
N LEU A 31 -49.58 -3.59 -46.96
CA LEU A 31 -49.98 -4.33 -45.77
C LEU A 31 -48.98 -4.15 -44.63
N ALA A 32 -49.46 -4.31 -43.40
CA ALA A 32 -48.61 -4.31 -42.21
C ALA A 32 -47.59 -5.46 -42.27
N SER A 33 -46.37 -5.19 -41.82
CA SER A 33 -45.31 -6.17 -41.65
C SER A 33 -44.75 -6.09 -40.24
N THR A 34 -45.02 -7.11 -39.43
CA THR A 34 -44.59 -7.19 -38.03
C THR A 34 -43.32 -8.01 -37.83
N THR A 35 -42.77 -8.60 -38.89
CA THR A 35 -41.63 -9.52 -38.82
C THR A 35 -40.49 -9.02 -39.70
N SER A 36 -39.50 -8.43 -39.05
CA SER A 36 -38.19 -8.11 -39.65
C SER A 36 -37.14 -9.08 -39.10
N SER A 37 -36.18 -9.49 -39.95
CA SER A 37 -34.98 -10.18 -39.49
C SER A 37 -34.20 -9.22 -38.60
N GLY A 38 -34.29 -9.43 -37.29
CA GLY A 38 -33.66 -8.54 -36.32
C GLY A 38 -32.15 -8.41 -36.58
N VAL A 39 -31.65 -7.18 -36.58
CA VAL A 39 -30.22 -6.91 -36.67
C VAL A 39 -29.64 -6.96 -35.26
N SER A 40 -28.68 -7.86 -35.04
CA SER A 40 -27.96 -7.94 -33.76
C SER A 40 -26.86 -6.88 -33.72
N ILE A 41 -26.88 -6.04 -32.70
CA ILE A 41 -25.83 -5.07 -32.39
C ILE A 41 -25.20 -5.51 -31.07
N THR A 42 -23.90 -5.78 -31.09
CA THR A 42 -23.14 -6.11 -29.88
C THR A 42 -22.33 -4.90 -29.44
N VAL A 43 -22.64 -4.36 -28.27
CA VAL A 43 -21.85 -3.30 -27.63
C VAL A 43 -20.80 -3.96 -26.75
N ALA A 44 -19.52 -3.70 -27.03
CA ALA A 44 -18.42 -4.23 -26.24
C ALA A 44 -18.51 -3.74 -24.79
N SER A 45 -18.37 -4.66 -23.83
CA SER A 45 -18.20 -4.29 -22.43
C SER A 45 -16.80 -3.72 -22.24
N THR A 46 -16.71 -2.51 -21.68
CA THR A 46 -15.44 -1.92 -21.29
C THR A 46 -14.97 -2.56 -19.99
N ASP A 47 -13.74 -3.05 -19.95
CA ASP A 47 -13.10 -3.61 -18.75
C ASP A 47 -11.59 -3.31 -18.82
N PHE A 48 -10.87 -3.59 -17.75
CA PHE A 48 -9.43 -3.40 -17.67
C PHE A 48 -8.78 -4.46 -16.77
N THR A 49 -7.46 -4.57 -16.87
CA THR A 49 -6.67 -5.46 -16.00
C THR A 49 -5.57 -4.66 -15.33
N ILE A 50 -5.17 -5.09 -14.13
CA ILE A 50 -3.99 -4.60 -13.43
C ILE A 50 -3.10 -5.79 -13.09
N ALA A 51 -1.84 -5.73 -13.50
CA ALA A 51 -0.85 -6.76 -13.23
C ALA A 51 0.42 -6.14 -12.66
N SER A 52 1.01 -6.78 -11.64
CA SER A 52 2.35 -6.43 -11.18
C SER A 52 3.37 -6.90 -12.21
N THR A 53 4.23 -6.00 -12.65
CA THR A 53 5.34 -6.30 -13.57
C THR A 53 6.71 -6.21 -12.91
N GLY A 54 6.75 -5.71 -11.68
CA GLY A 54 7.96 -5.61 -10.87
C GLY A 54 8.15 -6.80 -9.93
N ALA A 55 8.96 -6.59 -8.89
CA ALA A 55 9.12 -7.58 -7.83
C ALA A 55 7.79 -7.79 -7.09
N SER A 56 7.37 -9.05 -6.91
CA SER A 56 6.19 -9.40 -6.11
C SER A 56 6.43 -9.34 -4.61
N SER A 57 7.71 -9.31 -4.20
CA SER A 57 8.15 -9.17 -2.82
C SER A 57 9.32 -8.19 -2.73
N GLN A 58 9.29 -7.26 -1.76
CA GLN A 58 10.45 -6.42 -1.43
C GLN A 58 10.67 -6.33 0.07
N THR A 59 11.94 -6.20 0.45
CA THR A 59 12.36 -5.95 1.83
C THR A 59 12.65 -4.47 2.02
N VAL A 60 12.17 -3.88 3.12
CA VAL A 60 12.39 -2.49 3.48
C VAL A 60 12.88 -2.38 4.92
N ILE A 61 13.94 -1.57 5.12
CA ILE A 61 14.42 -1.20 6.45
C ILE A 61 13.63 0.01 6.99
N PRO A 62 13.61 0.26 8.31
CA PRO A 62 12.93 1.43 8.86
C PRO A 62 13.45 2.74 8.25
N GLY A 63 12.54 3.61 7.81
CA GLY A 63 12.86 4.83 7.05
C GLY A 63 13.32 4.61 5.61
N GLY A 64 13.32 3.37 5.11
CA GLY A 64 13.61 3.03 3.72
C GLY A 64 12.40 3.18 2.79
N THR A 65 12.67 3.01 1.49
CA THR A 65 11.67 3.13 0.43
C THR A 65 11.60 1.85 -0.40
N ALA A 66 10.40 1.30 -0.60
CA ALA A 66 10.13 0.18 -1.52
C ALA A 66 9.38 0.67 -2.76
N ASN A 67 9.66 0.08 -3.93
CA ASN A 67 9.04 0.46 -5.19
C ASN A 67 8.44 -0.75 -5.90
N PHE A 68 7.15 -0.64 -6.25
CA PHE A 68 6.41 -1.63 -7.03
C PHE A 68 5.92 -1.00 -8.32
N THR A 69 5.92 -1.78 -9.40
CA THR A 69 5.45 -1.35 -10.72
C THR A 69 4.33 -2.24 -11.19
N TYR A 70 3.28 -1.61 -11.69
CA TYR A 70 2.09 -2.26 -12.22
C TYR A 70 1.86 -1.79 -13.66
N VAL A 71 1.24 -2.64 -14.46
CA VAL A 71 0.73 -2.30 -15.78
C VAL A 71 -0.79 -2.42 -15.75
N LEU A 72 -1.45 -1.36 -16.20
CA LEU A 72 -2.87 -1.35 -16.49
C LEU A 72 -3.07 -1.51 -17.99
N THR A 73 -3.98 -2.39 -18.37
CA THR A 73 -4.32 -2.64 -19.76
C THR A 73 -5.84 -2.64 -19.94
N PRO A 74 -6.42 -1.73 -20.74
CA PRO A 74 -7.84 -1.75 -21.06
C PRO A 74 -8.15 -2.87 -22.06
N THR A 75 -9.26 -3.58 -21.85
CA THR A 75 -9.66 -4.75 -22.66
C THR A 75 -10.22 -4.35 -24.03
N SER A 76 -10.85 -3.17 -24.12
CA SER A 76 -11.52 -2.67 -25.33
C SER A 76 -10.96 -1.32 -25.80
N GLY A 77 -9.68 -1.05 -25.52
CA GLY A 77 -8.98 0.17 -25.95
C GLY A 77 -9.22 1.41 -25.08
N ALA A 78 -10.28 1.43 -24.26
CA ALA A 78 -10.56 2.45 -23.27
C ALA A 78 -10.93 1.82 -21.93
N TYR A 79 -10.83 2.60 -20.84
CA TYR A 79 -11.34 2.24 -19.53
C TYR A 79 -12.81 2.70 -19.39
N PRO A 80 -13.64 2.01 -18.57
CA PRO A 80 -15.04 2.39 -18.33
C PRO A 80 -15.23 3.84 -17.86
N GLY A 81 -14.24 4.36 -17.14
CA GLY A 81 -14.15 5.73 -16.65
C GLY A 81 -12.71 6.06 -16.23
N PRO A 82 -12.47 7.24 -15.65
CA PRO A 82 -11.15 7.55 -15.07
C PRO A 82 -10.82 6.53 -13.97
N VAL A 83 -9.61 5.98 -14.01
CA VAL A 83 -9.14 5.01 -13.03
C VAL A 83 -8.52 5.75 -11.85
N THR A 84 -8.94 5.40 -10.65
CA THR A 84 -8.37 5.86 -9.38
C THR A 84 -7.78 4.68 -8.62
N PHE A 85 -6.80 4.96 -7.77
CA PHE A 85 -6.06 3.94 -7.04
C PHE A 85 -6.17 4.12 -5.54
N THR A 86 -6.30 3.01 -4.83
CA THR A 86 -6.24 2.95 -3.37
C THR A 86 -5.29 1.84 -2.96
N VAL A 87 -4.56 2.04 -1.87
CA VAL A 87 -3.60 1.05 -1.36
C VAL A 87 -3.95 0.73 0.08
N SER A 88 -3.94 -0.55 0.42
CA SER A 88 -4.25 -1.07 1.76
C SER A 88 -3.21 -2.10 2.19
N GLY A 89 -3.19 -2.45 3.48
CA GLY A 89 -2.23 -3.41 4.04
C GLY A 89 -0.83 -2.84 4.31
N LEU A 90 -0.69 -1.52 4.38
CA LEU A 90 0.59 -0.87 4.71
C LEU A 90 0.93 -0.99 6.21
N PRO A 91 2.23 -0.98 6.58
CA PRO A 91 2.66 -0.87 7.96
C PRO A 91 2.11 0.38 8.64
N THR A 92 1.90 0.33 9.95
CA THR A 92 1.46 1.50 10.73
C THR A 92 2.49 2.62 10.65
N GLY A 93 2.06 3.81 10.23
CA GLY A 93 2.95 4.97 10.04
C GLY A 93 3.72 4.98 8.71
N ALA A 94 3.51 4.01 7.83
CA ALA A 94 4.02 4.07 6.46
C ALA A 94 3.18 5.02 5.61
N THR A 95 3.82 5.65 4.62
CA THR A 95 3.13 6.48 3.61
C THR A 95 3.36 5.90 2.22
N TYR A 96 2.43 6.12 1.30
CA TYR A 96 2.59 5.70 -0.09
C TYR A 96 2.32 6.85 -1.06
N THR A 97 2.96 6.76 -2.22
CA THR A 97 2.73 7.65 -3.36
C THR A 97 2.57 6.83 -4.63
N LEU A 98 1.70 7.30 -5.51
CA LEU A 98 1.38 6.66 -6.79
C LEU A 98 1.63 7.64 -7.93
N SER A 99 2.30 7.15 -8.96
CA SER A 99 2.58 7.91 -10.18
C SER A 99 2.30 7.06 -11.41
N PRO A 100 1.27 7.38 -12.21
CA PRO A 100 0.25 8.41 -11.98
C PRO A 100 -0.75 8.02 -10.88
N ASN A 101 -1.41 9.00 -10.26
CA ASN A 101 -2.45 8.80 -9.24
C ASN A 101 -3.86 8.61 -9.83
N THR A 102 -4.04 8.99 -11.09
CA THR A 102 -5.26 8.80 -11.88
C THR A 102 -4.89 8.51 -13.31
N VAL A 103 -5.67 7.65 -13.98
CA VAL A 103 -5.51 7.36 -15.41
C VAL A 103 -6.78 7.78 -16.14
N ALA A 104 -6.65 8.57 -17.21
CA ALA A 104 -7.80 8.99 -18.01
C ALA A 104 -8.46 7.80 -18.72
N SER A 105 -9.76 7.89 -18.99
CA SER A 105 -10.51 6.79 -19.62
C SER A 105 -9.98 6.39 -21.00
N ASN A 106 -9.31 7.29 -21.70
CA ASN A 106 -8.74 7.10 -23.03
C ASN A 106 -7.21 6.93 -23.04
N ALA A 107 -6.56 6.71 -21.89
CA ALA A 107 -5.10 6.72 -21.78
C ALA A 107 -4.39 5.47 -22.35
N GLY A 108 -5.12 4.45 -22.81
CA GLY A 108 -4.54 3.19 -23.28
C GLY A 108 -3.80 2.42 -22.17
N PRO A 109 -2.90 1.48 -22.52
CA PRO A 109 -2.07 0.79 -21.55
C PRO A 109 -1.15 1.77 -20.81
N GLN A 110 -1.13 1.70 -19.48
CA GLN A 110 -0.38 2.63 -18.63
C GLN A 110 0.44 1.91 -17.57
N GLN A 111 1.62 2.45 -17.26
CA GLN A 111 2.45 1.97 -16.17
C GLN A 111 2.19 2.81 -14.92
N VAL A 112 1.98 2.14 -13.78
CA VAL A 112 1.75 2.76 -12.48
C VAL A 112 2.83 2.35 -11.52
N LYS A 113 3.52 3.32 -10.94
CA LYS A 113 4.53 3.12 -9.91
C LYS A 113 3.95 3.41 -8.54
N LEU A 114 4.05 2.44 -7.64
CA LEU A 114 3.75 2.54 -6.22
C LEU A 114 5.05 2.64 -5.43
N THR A 115 5.22 3.74 -4.71
CA THR A 115 6.36 3.96 -3.82
C THR A 115 5.87 3.96 -2.39
N ILE A 116 6.43 3.11 -1.55
CA ILE A 116 6.08 2.95 -0.13
C ILE A 116 7.25 3.40 0.71
N GLN A 117 7.00 4.34 1.61
CA GLN A 117 7.96 4.82 2.59
C GLN A 117 7.67 4.16 3.94
N ALA A 118 8.61 3.38 4.46
CA ALA A 118 8.49 2.76 5.77
C ALA A 118 8.61 3.82 6.89
N PRO A 119 7.91 3.65 8.02
CA PRO A 119 8.08 4.53 9.17
C PRO A 119 9.53 4.48 9.66
N SER A 120 10.04 5.61 10.15
CA SER A 120 11.31 5.63 10.87
C SER A 120 11.12 4.96 12.23
N SER A 121 12.00 4.01 12.57
CA SER A 121 12.02 3.44 13.92
C SER A 121 12.53 4.52 14.88
N THR A 122 11.60 5.22 15.53
CA THR A 122 11.97 6.05 16.68
C THR A 122 12.22 5.07 17.81
N ALA A 123 13.49 4.83 18.13
CA ALA A 123 13.87 4.00 19.26
C ALA A 123 13.12 4.49 20.50
N GLY A 124 12.05 3.79 20.86
CA GLY A 124 11.35 4.05 22.10
C GLY A 124 12.37 3.87 23.20
N ILE A 125 12.66 4.95 23.94
CA ILE A 125 13.38 4.82 25.20
C ILE A 125 12.45 4.00 26.07
N SER A 126 12.65 2.69 26.05
CA SER A 126 11.99 1.78 26.97
C SER A 126 12.43 2.20 28.36
N THR A 127 11.57 2.95 29.05
CA THR A 127 11.67 3.25 30.47
C THR A 127 11.30 2.03 31.31
N GLN A 128 11.35 0.83 30.74
CA GLN A 128 11.13 -0.41 31.44
C GLN A 128 12.35 -0.67 32.34
N ASN A 129 12.18 -0.27 33.60
CA ASN A 129 12.99 -0.70 34.74
C ASN A 129 14.35 -0.03 34.98
N ARG A 130 14.57 1.20 34.49
CA ARG A 130 15.79 1.98 34.85
C ARG A 130 15.74 2.69 36.20
N GLY A 131 14.60 2.67 36.90
CA GLY A 131 14.47 3.28 38.23
C GLY A 131 15.45 2.70 39.25
N TRP A 132 15.60 1.37 39.27
CA TRP A 132 16.55 0.69 40.14
C TRP A 132 18.00 0.90 39.72
N VAL A 133 18.28 0.98 38.42
CA VAL A 133 19.63 1.23 37.89
C VAL A 133 20.11 2.63 38.28
N LEU A 134 19.25 3.65 38.16
CA LEU A 134 19.57 5.01 38.62
C LEU A 134 19.66 5.11 40.15
N ALA A 135 18.83 4.35 40.87
CA ALA A 135 18.91 4.27 42.33
C ALA A 135 20.23 3.63 42.82
N ILE A 136 20.69 2.54 42.18
CA ILE A 136 21.99 1.90 42.45
C ILE A 136 23.15 2.81 42.05
N LEU A 137 23.03 3.58 40.96
CA LEU A 137 24.04 4.54 40.53
C LEU A 137 24.17 5.76 41.47
N LEU A 138 23.06 6.21 42.09
CA LEU A 138 23.05 7.36 42.99
C LEU A 138 23.26 7.02 44.48
N LEU A 139 23.08 5.75 44.87
CA LEU A 139 23.40 5.23 46.20
C LEU A 139 24.83 5.58 46.69
N PRO A 140 25.91 5.47 45.88
CA PRO A 140 27.24 5.88 46.31
C PRO A 140 27.38 7.40 46.52
N PHE A 141 26.61 8.23 45.81
CA PHE A 141 26.64 9.69 45.99
C PHE A 141 25.91 10.14 47.26
N ALA A 142 24.83 9.45 47.63
CA ALA A 142 24.16 9.64 48.92
C ALA A 142 25.01 9.11 50.10
N GLY A 143 25.73 8.01 49.90
CA GLY A 143 26.70 7.46 50.86
C GLY A 143 27.93 8.36 51.07
N ALA A 144 28.46 8.96 50.01
CA ALA A 144 29.65 9.83 50.06
C ALA A 144 29.47 11.06 50.98
N ARG A 145 28.25 11.56 51.16
CA ARG A 145 27.96 12.63 52.14
C ARG A 145 28.10 12.17 53.60
N ARG A 146 27.82 10.90 53.91
CA ARG A 146 27.97 10.35 55.27
C ARG A 146 29.39 9.85 55.55
N LEU A 147 30.22 9.67 54.53
CA LEU A 147 31.58 9.13 54.66
C LEU A 147 32.68 10.10 55.11
N ARG A 148 32.38 11.40 55.28
CA ARG A 148 33.39 12.37 55.76
C ARG A 148 33.95 12.05 57.15
N SER A 149 33.33 11.14 57.92
CA SER A 149 33.73 10.83 59.30
C SER A 149 34.55 9.54 59.51
N THR A 150 34.66 8.63 58.53
CA THR A 150 35.27 7.27 58.73
C THR A 150 36.33 6.94 57.67
N SER A 151 37.11 7.96 57.34
CA SER A 151 37.98 8.15 56.16
C SER A 151 39.13 7.17 55.89
N LYS A 152 39.31 6.09 56.66
CA LYS A 152 40.45 5.16 56.46
C LYS A 152 40.05 3.72 56.13
N LYS A 153 38.93 3.22 56.65
CA LYS A 153 38.46 1.84 56.38
C LYS A 153 37.56 1.75 55.15
N MET A 154 36.83 2.82 54.84
CA MET A 154 35.94 2.84 53.67
C MET A 154 36.65 3.15 52.34
N ALA A 155 37.83 3.78 52.37
CA ALA A 155 38.63 4.02 51.16
C ALA A 155 39.15 2.70 50.55
N GLY A 156 39.52 1.73 51.40
CA GLY A 156 39.96 0.40 50.95
C GLY A 156 38.83 -0.42 50.35
N THR A 157 37.65 -0.42 50.96
CA THR A 157 36.48 -1.09 50.39
C THR A 157 36.00 -0.42 49.10
N LEU A 158 36.10 0.91 48.99
CA LEU A 158 35.76 1.64 47.77
C LEU A 158 36.71 1.29 46.61
N TYR A 159 38.01 1.15 46.88
CA TYR A 159 38.99 0.71 45.88
C TYR A 159 38.75 -0.73 45.39
N ILE A 160 38.39 -1.63 46.30
CA ILE A 160 38.05 -3.02 45.95
C ILE A 160 36.75 -3.09 45.14
N LEU A 161 35.73 -2.30 45.50
CA LEU A 161 34.47 -2.25 44.75
C LEU A 161 34.62 -1.58 43.38
N LEU A 162 35.46 -0.55 43.28
CA LEU A 162 35.78 0.10 42.01
C LEU A 162 36.60 -0.81 41.08
N ALA A 163 37.51 -1.61 41.63
CA ALA A 163 38.27 -2.62 40.87
C ALA A 163 37.37 -3.75 40.35
N VAL A 164 36.44 -4.25 41.17
CA VAL A 164 35.45 -5.27 40.75
C VAL A 164 34.48 -4.70 39.71
N CYS A 165 34.08 -3.44 39.85
CA CYS A 165 33.23 -2.76 38.86
C CYS A 165 33.98 -2.49 37.54
N PHE A 166 35.31 -2.29 37.59
CA PHE A 166 36.15 -2.14 36.39
C PHE A 166 36.28 -3.46 35.61
N CYS A 167 36.35 -4.60 36.31
CA CYS A 167 36.32 -5.92 35.67
C CYS A 167 34.98 -6.22 34.97
N ILE A 168 33.86 -5.70 35.48
CA ILE A 168 32.53 -5.84 34.85
C ILE A 168 32.34 -4.79 33.73
N GLY A 169 33.07 -3.66 33.79
CA GLY A 169 33.03 -2.61 32.77
C GLY A 169 33.74 -2.95 31.46
N MET A 170 34.71 -3.89 31.46
CA MET A 170 35.41 -4.31 30.24
C MET A 170 34.66 -5.37 29.43
N THR A 171 33.58 -5.96 29.97
CA THR A 171 32.65 -6.83 29.23
C THR A 171 31.33 -6.11 28.96
N GLY A 172 31.43 -4.93 28.33
CA GLY A 172 30.26 -4.09 28.05
C GLY A 172 30.22 -3.49 26.64
N CYS A 173 31.16 -3.81 25.77
CA CYS A 173 31.14 -3.44 24.34
C CYS A 173 31.02 -4.70 23.50
N GLY A 174 29.84 -5.29 23.49
CA GLY A 174 29.59 -6.48 22.68
C GLY A 174 28.22 -7.06 22.98
N SER A 175 27.28 -6.77 22.09
CA SER A 175 25.92 -7.34 21.99
C SER A 175 24.81 -6.46 22.52
N GLY A 176 24.01 -6.00 21.57
CA GLY A 176 22.83 -5.17 21.80
C GLY A 176 22.78 -4.02 20.81
N ASN A 177 23.11 -4.26 19.54
CA ASN A 177 22.78 -3.34 18.47
C ASN A 177 21.25 -3.18 18.48
N GLY A 178 20.77 -2.11 19.11
CA GLY A 178 19.38 -1.66 19.05
C GLY A 178 18.93 -1.21 17.66
N PHE A 179 19.72 -1.55 16.64
CA PHE A 179 19.46 -1.35 15.23
C PHE A 179 18.68 -2.52 14.60
N LEU A 180 18.60 -3.69 15.25
CA LEU A 180 17.97 -4.90 14.70
C LEU A 180 16.82 -5.48 15.55
N ILE A 181 16.17 -4.69 16.42
CA ILE A 181 15.11 -5.21 17.31
C ILE A 181 13.70 -5.22 16.68
N GLN A 182 13.53 -4.90 15.40
CA GLN A 182 12.26 -5.18 14.73
C GLN A 182 12.28 -6.62 14.24
N SER A 183 11.37 -7.44 14.77
CA SER A 183 11.07 -8.74 14.18
C SER A 183 10.61 -8.52 12.73
N PRO A 184 11.22 -9.18 11.73
CA PRO A 184 10.76 -9.07 10.35
C PRO A 184 9.26 -9.33 10.27
N ARG A 185 8.50 -8.39 9.71
CA ARG A 185 7.05 -8.53 9.50
C ARG A 185 6.71 -8.44 8.03
N ASP A 186 5.96 -9.43 7.57
CA ASP A 186 5.40 -9.44 6.22
C ASP A 186 4.07 -8.71 6.19
N TYR A 187 3.95 -7.76 5.28
CA TYR A 187 2.75 -7.00 4.99
C TYR A 187 2.27 -7.35 3.58
N ALA A 188 1.03 -7.82 3.47
CA ALA A 188 0.38 -8.01 2.18
C ALA A 188 -0.23 -6.67 1.74
N VAL A 189 0.46 -5.98 0.82
CA VAL A 189 0.02 -4.68 0.30
C VAL A 189 -0.84 -4.91 -0.93
N THR A 190 -2.09 -4.45 -0.87
CA THR A 190 -3.05 -4.58 -1.98
C THR A 190 -3.32 -3.22 -2.60
N ILE A 191 -3.01 -3.10 -3.90
CA ILE A 191 -3.42 -1.97 -4.73
C ILE A 191 -4.76 -2.30 -5.39
N THR A 192 -5.74 -1.41 -5.24
CA THR A 192 -7.06 -1.51 -5.87
C THR A 192 -7.22 -0.37 -6.85
N ALA A 193 -7.43 -0.71 -8.12
CA ALA A 193 -7.74 0.21 -9.19
C ALA A 193 -9.26 0.18 -9.44
N SER A 194 -9.92 1.34 -9.41
CA SER A 194 -11.37 1.48 -9.61
C SER A 194 -11.68 2.42 -10.76
N SER A 195 -12.57 2.00 -11.65
CA SER A 195 -13.04 2.73 -12.82
C SER A 195 -14.56 2.59 -12.93
N GLY A 196 -15.30 3.63 -12.54
CA GLY A 196 -16.76 3.59 -12.47
C GLY A 196 -17.26 2.50 -11.50
N THR A 197 -17.97 1.50 -12.02
CA THR A 197 -18.48 0.36 -11.24
C THR A 197 -17.57 -0.86 -11.26
N ILE A 198 -16.45 -0.81 -11.98
CA ILE A 198 -15.51 -1.93 -12.15
C ILE A 198 -14.26 -1.67 -11.32
N SER A 199 -13.81 -2.67 -10.55
CA SER A 199 -12.60 -2.59 -9.75
C SER A 199 -11.78 -3.86 -9.84
N HIS A 200 -10.47 -3.71 -9.98
CA HIS A 200 -9.50 -4.81 -9.99
C HIS A 200 -8.40 -4.54 -8.97
N ALA A 201 -7.92 -5.61 -8.32
CA ALA A 201 -6.90 -5.51 -7.30
C ALA A 201 -5.69 -6.40 -7.59
N SER A 202 -4.52 -5.96 -7.15
CA SER A 202 -3.27 -6.73 -7.21
C SER A 202 -2.58 -6.66 -5.86
N THR A 203 -2.03 -7.77 -5.39
CA THR A 203 -1.39 -7.88 -4.08
C THR A 203 0.09 -8.21 -4.23
N VAL A 204 0.92 -7.52 -3.46
CA VAL A 204 2.37 -7.73 -3.36
C VAL A 204 2.78 -7.83 -1.89
N ASN A 205 3.91 -8.48 -1.63
CA ASN A 205 4.42 -8.65 -0.27
C ASN A 205 5.51 -7.62 0.04
N LEU A 206 5.42 -7.01 1.21
CA LEU A 206 6.41 -6.10 1.75
C LEU A 206 6.94 -6.64 3.06
N ASN A 207 8.20 -7.06 3.09
CA ASN A 207 8.89 -7.51 4.27
C ASN A 207 9.55 -6.31 4.95
N ALA A 208 9.04 -5.88 6.10
CA ALA A 208 9.66 -4.82 6.90
C ALA A 208 10.60 -5.43 7.94
N GLN A 209 11.85 -4.95 7.98
CA GLN A 209 12.87 -5.34 8.95
C GLN A 209 12.94 -4.43 10.16
#